data_AF-A0AA35XAU1-F1
#
_entry.id   AF-A0AA35XAU1-F1
#
_cell.length_a   1.000
_cell.length_b   1.000
_cell.length_c   1.000
_cell.angle_alpha   90.00
_cell.angle_beta   90.00
_cell.angle_gamma   90.00
#
_symmetry.space_group_name_H-M   'P 1'
#
loop_
_entity.id
_entity.type
_entity.pdbx_description
1 polymer ?
#
loop_
_entity_poly.entity_id
_entity_poly.type
_entity_poly.pdbx_seq_one_letter_code
_entity_poly.pdbx_strand_id
1 'polypeptide(L)'
;MAAGGGLAVEDALYHQARDVQGKEFEEWVGSVRKTLELNDRGSNCITLLRQLFVLNAVTKYSRNLSGSVFELLQSVVLEPEQGPGRLRLLAAAVLRELAPSTQQVFVRDFGPPVEERNVQYLLPVLLAQGNTQDRLSLLTASHIFRWLTQPGCDEELQLQSLSCLHALCSHPGSLHHLSEEQIRAVGSQMSGWLRHASRSCLPAPASSSISLFSTSAKKQMQPVKEIDGSTSPDIFTVLSLGGHYSSDQLLNILSFSLLRRWLLSTLTTSSTHPSSPSPSHTPSEFHSLSRVCHNILETFYIELE
;
A
#
# COMPACT_ATOMS: atom_id res chain seq x y z
N MET A 1 10.54 -7.01 -36.43
CA MET A 1 10.62 -8.46 -36.12
C MET A 1 11.48 -8.63 -34.87
N ALA A 2 10.87 -8.91 -33.71
CA ALA A 2 11.48 -9.52 -32.50
C ALA A 2 10.53 -9.40 -31.27
N ALA A 3 9.23 -9.71 -31.43
CA ALA A 3 8.25 -9.64 -30.33
C ALA A 3 7.54 -10.99 -30.05
N GLY A 4 7.77 -12.02 -30.87
CA GLY A 4 7.07 -13.31 -30.76
C GLY A 4 7.75 -14.36 -29.89
N GLY A 5 8.98 -14.13 -29.42
CA GLY A 5 9.76 -15.11 -28.66
C GLY A 5 9.51 -15.11 -27.15
N GLY A 6 9.06 -14.00 -26.58
CA GLY A 6 8.84 -13.88 -25.12
C GLY A 6 7.65 -14.68 -24.62
N LEU A 7 6.52 -14.59 -25.32
CA LEU A 7 5.26 -15.25 -24.95
C LEU A 7 5.38 -16.79 -24.93
N ALA A 8 6.06 -17.38 -25.93
CA ALA A 8 6.25 -18.83 -25.99
C ALA A 8 7.16 -19.38 -24.88
N VAL A 9 8.12 -18.58 -24.40
CA VAL A 9 9.01 -18.95 -23.30
C VAL A 9 8.31 -18.81 -21.95
N GLU A 10 7.49 -17.77 -21.78
CA GLU A 10 6.65 -17.58 -20.60
C GLU A 10 5.64 -18.72 -20.45
N ASP A 11 4.93 -19.08 -21.52
CA ASP A 11 3.98 -20.20 -21.53
C ASP A 11 4.66 -21.55 -21.19
N ALA A 12 5.87 -21.79 -21.73
CA ALA A 12 6.64 -22.99 -21.41
C ALA A 12 7.05 -23.06 -19.93
N LEU A 13 7.46 -21.93 -19.33
CA LEU A 13 7.79 -21.83 -17.91
C LEU A 13 6.56 -22.09 -17.03
N TYR A 14 5.39 -21.58 -17.42
CA TYR A 14 4.13 -21.81 -16.71
C TYR A 14 3.66 -23.27 -16.76
N HIS A 15 3.84 -23.92 -17.90
CA HIS A 15 3.58 -25.36 -18.04
C HIS A 15 4.54 -26.19 -17.18
N GLN A 16 5.85 -25.90 -17.25
CA GLN A 16 6.85 -26.60 -16.45
C GLN A 16 6.62 -26.42 -14.94
N ALA A 17 6.21 -25.24 -14.48
CA ALA A 17 5.90 -24.98 -13.07
C ALA A 17 4.67 -25.76 -12.55
N ARG A 18 3.71 -26.09 -13.43
CA ARG A 18 2.54 -26.92 -13.07
C ARG A 18 2.90 -28.40 -12.89
N ASP A 19 3.90 -28.87 -13.61
CA ASP A 19 4.29 -30.28 -13.66
C ASP A 19 5.21 -30.69 -12.49
N VAL A 20 5.92 -29.73 -11.84
CA VAL A 20 6.75 -30.00 -10.66
C VAL A 20 5.87 -30.43 -9.48
N GLN A 21 5.94 -31.71 -9.06
CA GLN A 21 5.12 -32.27 -7.97
C GLN A 21 5.90 -33.24 -7.06
N GLY A 22 5.41 -33.42 -5.83
CA GLY A 22 5.87 -34.46 -4.92
C GLY A 22 7.34 -34.32 -4.50
N LYS A 23 8.14 -35.36 -4.72
CA LYS A 23 9.52 -35.47 -4.23
C LYS A 23 10.46 -34.41 -4.82
N GLU A 24 10.28 -34.07 -6.10
CA GLU A 24 11.07 -33.04 -6.78
C GLU A 24 10.82 -31.66 -6.16
N PHE A 25 9.58 -31.37 -5.80
CA PHE A 25 9.22 -30.14 -5.10
C PHE A 25 9.87 -30.08 -3.71
N GLU A 26 9.85 -31.16 -2.93
CA GLU A 26 10.48 -31.21 -1.60
C GLU A 26 12.00 -31.04 -1.66
N GLU A 27 12.68 -31.67 -2.62
CA GLU A 27 14.12 -31.50 -2.83
C GLU A 27 14.47 -30.06 -3.24
N TRP A 28 13.61 -29.45 -4.07
CA TRP A 28 13.77 -28.06 -4.49
C TRP A 28 13.49 -27.08 -3.34
N VAL A 29 12.44 -27.29 -2.52
CA VAL A 29 12.17 -26.52 -1.30
C VAL A 29 13.33 -26.66 -0.30
N GLY A 30 13.92 -27.85 -0.19
CA GLY A 30 15.15 -28.07 0.56
C GLY A 30 16.33 -27.24 0.04
N SER A 31 16.41 -27.03 -1.27
CA SER A 31 17.42 -26.16 -1.89
C SER A 31 17.17 -24.67 -1.64
N VAL A 32 15.90 -24.24 -1.65
CA VAL A 32 15.49 -22.89 -1.24
C VAL A 32 15.90 -22.62 0.20
N ARG A 33 15.58 -23.55 1.10
CA ARG A 33 15.90 -23.47 2.53
C ARG A 33 17.40 -23.29 2.77
N LYS A 34 18.23 -24.18 2.21
CA LYS A 34 19.69 -24.12 2.32
C LYS A 34 20.24 -22.79 1.84
N THR A 35 19.68 -22.24 0.77
CA THR A 35 20.15 -20.98 0.20
C THR A 35 19.73 -19.77 1.05
N LEU A 36 18.57 -19.81 1.70
CA LEU A 36 18.11 -18.77 2.63
C LEU A 36 18.92 -18.74 3.94
N GLU A 37 19.41 -19.90 4.39
CA GLU A 37 20.27 -20.06 5.57
C GLU A 37 21.70 -19.53 5.36
N LEU A 38 22.12 -19.28 4.12
CA LEU A 38 23.45 -18.71 3.85
C LEU A 38 23.51 -17.23 4.23
N ASN A 39 24.65 -16.81 4.81
CA ASN A 39 24.92 -15.41 5.14
C ASN A 39 25.08 -14.53 3.89
N ASP A 40 25.58 -15.07 2.77
CA ASP A 40 25.67 -14.36 1.48
C ASP A 40 24.68 -14.95 0.48
N ARG A 41 23.59 -14.22 0.26
CA ARG A 41 22.45 -14.63 -0.57
C ARG A 41 22.63 -14.03 -1.97
N GLY A 42 23.41 -14.73 -2.80
CA GLY A 42 23.73 -14.32 -4.16
C GLY A 42 22.56 -14.43 -5.16
N SER A 43 22.87 -14.29 -6.45
CA SER A 43 21.90 -14.33 -7.56
C SER A 43 21.10 -15.64 -7.65
N ASN A 44 21.66 -16.74 -7.15
CA ASN A 44 20.96 -18.03 -7.07
C ASN A 44 19.74 -17.97 -6.14
N CYS A 45 19.87 -17.34 -4.97
CA CYS A 45 18.75 -17.15 -4.03
C CYS A 45 17.61 -16.36 -4.68
N ILE A 46 17.95 -15.28 -5.38
CA ILE A 46 17.00 -14.44 -6.11
C ILE A 46 16.27 -15.26 -7.19
N THR A 47 16.99 -16.12 -7.90
CA THR A 47 16.42 -16.97 -8.97
C THR A 47 15.46 -18.00 -8.40
N LEU A 48 15.83 -18.65 -7.30
CA LEU A 48 14.98 -19.61 -6.59
C LEU A 48 13.71 -18.95 -6.03
N LEU A 49 13.80 -17.76 -5.43
CA LEU A 49 12.63 -17.00 -4.99
C LEU A 49 11.77 -16.52 -6.18
N ARG A 50 12.43 -16.18 -7.29
CA ARG A 50 11.90 -16.08 -8.67
C ARG A 50 10.88 -17.15 -8.97
N GLN A 51 11.42 -18.36 -9.03
CA GLN A 51 10.70 -19.57 -9.38
C GLN A 51 9.62 -19.88 -8.34
N LEU A 52 9.89 -19.65 -7.05
CA LEU A 52 8.91 -19.84 -5.97
C LEU A 52 7.67 -18.98 -6.17
N PHE A 53 7.87 -17.69 -6.43
CA PHE A 53 6.79 -16.75 -6.65
C PHE A 53 5.92 -17.17 -7.84
N VAL A 54 6.54 -17.50 -8.98
CA VAL A 54 5.84 -17.96 -10.19
C VAL A 54 5.08 -19.26 -9.92
N LEU A 55 5.72 -20.22 -9.27
CA LEU A 55 5.13 -21.53 -8.98
C LEU A 55 3.92 -21.42 -8.05
N ASN A 56 3.96 -20.50 -7.06
CA ASN A 56 2.81 -20.20 -6.21
C ASN A 56 1.70 -19.47 -6.98
N ALA A 57 2.02 -18.51 -7.83
CA ALA A 57 1.03 -17.74 -8.59
C ALA A 57 0.26 -18.59 -9.62
N VAL A 58 0.88 -19.65 -10.14
CA VAL A 58 0.38 -20.42 -11.29
C VAL A 58 -0.40 -21.65 -10.89
N THR A 59 -0.26 -22.07 -9.64
CA THR A 59 -0.90 -23.27 -9.11
C THR A 59 -2.24 -22.92 -8.49
N LYS A 60 -3.28 -23.65 -8.90
CA LYS A 60 -4.67 -23.44 -8.44
C LYS A 60 -4.87 -23.77 -6.95
N TYR A 61 -3.91 -24.49 -6.35
CA TYR A 61 -3.93 -24.91 -4.95
C TYR A 61 -2.69 -24.36 -4.26
N SER A 62 -2.88 -23.70 -3.10
CA SER A 62 -1.77 -23.21 -2.27
C SER A 62 -0.90 -24.40 -1.87
N ARG A 63 0.35 -24.40 -2.34
CA ARG A 63 1.32 -25.41 -1.93
C ARG A 63 1.79 -25.06 -0.53
N ASN A 64 1.50 -25.92 0.44
CA ASN A 64 1.98 -25.74 1.80
C ASN A 64 3.50 -25.89 1.81
N LEU A 65 4.23 -24.77 1.94
CA LEU A 65 5.65 -24.82 2.25
C LEU A 65 5.86 -25.34 3.68
N SER A 66 7.05 -25.88 3.95
CA SER A 66 7.41 -26.24 5.32
C SER A 66 7.49 -25.00 6.21
N GLY A 67 7.04 -25.10 7.47
CA GLY A 67 7.05 -23.99 8.44
C GLY A 67 8.42 -23.32 8.60
N SER A 68 9.50 -24.09 8.44
CA SER A 68 10.86 -23.57 8.48
C SER A 68 11.23 -22.62 7.34
N VAL A 69 10.72 -22.85 6.12
CA VAL A 69 10.98 -21.94 5.00
C VAL A 69 10.21 -20.64 5.21
N PHE A 70 9.03 -20.71 5.81
CA PHE A 70 8.28 -19.52 6.21
C PHE A 70 9.01 -18.67 7.26
N GLU A 71 9.56 -19.28 8.30
CA GLU A 71 10.34 -18.58 9.33
C GLU A 71 11.57 -17.89 8.75
N LEU A 72 12.28 -18.54 7.84
CA LEU A 72 13.43 -17.95 7.13
C LEU A 72 13.02 -16.80 6.20
N LEU A 73 11.90 -16.92 5.49
CA LEU A 73 11.39 -15.81 4.67
C LEU A 73 10.99 -14.61 5.54
N GLN A 74 10.38 -14.85 6.70
CA GLN A 74 10.06 -13.79 7.66
C GLN A 74 11.32 -13.11 8.19
N SER A 75 12.35 -13.88 8.56
CA SER A 75 13.62 -13.31 9.02
C SER A 75 14.22 -12.41 7.94
N VAL A 76 14.26 -12.86 6.69
CA VAL A 76 14.80 -12.09 5.56
C VAL A 76 14.04 -10.78 5.35
N VAL A 77 12.71 -10.76 5.51
CA VAL A 77 11.92 -9.52 5.36
C VAL A 77 12.19 -8.55 6.52
N LEU A 78 12.41 -9.07 7.73
CA LEU A 78 12.62 -8.28 8.95
C LEU A 78 14.09 -7.89 9.20
N GLU A 79 15.04 -8.52 8.52
CA GLU A 79 16.48 -8.27 8.70
C GLU A 79 16.86 -6.82 8.29
N PRO A 80 17.46 -6.03 9.20
CA PRO A 80 17.81 -4.64 8.93
C PRO A 80 19.04 -4.47 8.04
N GLU A 81 19.97 -5.45 8.02
CA GLU A 81 21.34 -5.23 7.52
C GLU A 81 21.86 -6.25 6.48
N GLN A 82 21.11 -7.30 6.14
CA GLN A 82 21.62 -8.38 5.28
C GLN A 82 20.78 -8.62 4.02
N GLY A 83 20.84 -7.69 3.07
CA GLY A 83 20.57 -8.05 1.68
C GLY A 83 20.14 -6.92 0.75
N PRO A 84 20.24 -7.14 -0.57
CA PRO A 84 19.69 -6.22 -1.58
C PRO A 84 18.18 -6.03 -1.35
N GLY A 85 17.66 -4.80 -1.46
CA GLY A 85 16.21 -4.53 -1.31
C GLY A 85 15.33 -5.42 -2.21
N ARG A 86 15.86 -5.84 -3.35
CA ARG A 86 15.23 -6.81 -4.26
C ARG A 86 14.97 -8.18 -3.62
N LEU A 87 15.86 -8.67 -2.76
CA LEU A 87 15.68 -9.96 -2.08
C LEU A 87 14.54 -9.87 -1.08
N ARG A 88 14.50 -8.80 -0.28
CA ARG A 88 13.43 -8.53 0.69
C ARG A 88 12.08 -8.35 0.01
N LEU A 89 12.06 -7.63 -1.11
CA LEU A 89 10.85 -7.47 -1.93
C LEU A 89 10.33 -8.81 -2.45
N LEU A 90 11.21 -9.70 -2.92
CA LEU A 90 10.81 -11.02 -3.41
C LEU A 90 10.34 -11.93 -2.29
N ALA A 91 11.01 -11.92 -1.12
CA ALA A 91 10.57 -12.66 0.05
C ALA A 91 9.19 -12.19 0.52
N ALA A 92 8.97 -10.88 0.59
CA ALA A 92 7.68 -10.29 0.90
C ALA A 92 6.61 -10.66 -0.14
N ALA A 93 6.92 -10.60 -1.44
CA ALA A 93 6.00 -10.98 -2.49
C ALA A 93 5.60 -12.46 -2.39
N VAL A 94 6.56 -13.36 -2.14
CA VAL A 94 6.28 -14.79 -1.92
C VAL A 94 5.36 -14.99 -0.70
N LEU A 95 5.66 -14.34 0.44
CA LEU A 95 4.82 -14.43 1.63
C LEU A 95 3.41 -13.89 1.40
N ARG A 96 3.27 -12.83 0.59
CA ARG A 96 1.99 -12.25 0.21
C ARG A 96 1.15 -13.20 -0.63
N GLU A 97 1.73 -13.86 -1.64
CA GLU A 97 0.99 -14.82 -2.49
C GLU A 97 0.63 -16.11 -1.76
N LEU A 98 1.42 -16.49 -0.75
CA LEU A 98 1.12 -17.64 0.11
C LEU A 98 0.01 -17.34 1.13
N ALA A 99 -0.33 -16.07 1.33
CA ALA A 99 -1.48 -15.67 2.12
C ALA A 99 -2.75 -15.69 1.24
N PRO A 100 -3.91 -16.14 1.76
CA PRO A 100 -4.13 -16.57 3.13
C PRO A 100 -3.95 -18.09 3.30
N SER A 101 -2.93 -18.51 4.07
CA SER A 101 -2.86 -19.90 4.51
C SER A 101 -3.58 -20.03 5.85
N THR A 102 -4.62 -20.87 5.91
CA THR A 102 -5.46 -21.09 7.09
C THR A 102 -4.70 -21.67 8.28
N GLN A 103 -3.48 -22.16 8.07
CA GLN A 103 -2.70 -22.88 9.07
C GLN A 103 -1.60 -22.03 9.71
N GLN A 104 -1.22 -20.88 9.14
CA GLN A 104 -0.06 -20.12 9.62
C GLN A 104 -0.28 -18.60 9.55
N VAL A 105 -0.24 -17.96 10.72
CA VAL A 105 -0.10 -16.51 10.86
C VAL A 105 1.36 -16.16 10.66
N PHE A 106 1.70 -15.46 9.56
CA PHE A 106 3.10 -15.26 9.17
C PHE A 106 3.76 -14.00 9.75
N VAL A 107 3.03 -13.01 10.26
CA VAL A 107 3.65 -11.93 11.05
C VAL A 107 2.76 -11.68 12.26
N ARG A 108 3.27 -12.02 13.45
CA ARG A 108 2.50 -12.00 14.71
C ARG A 108 2.71 -10.75 15.56
N ASP A 109 3.89 -10.16 15.45
CA ASP A 109 4.26 -8.99 16.23
C ASP A 109 5.31 -8.17 15.47
N PHE A 110 5.21 -6.86 15.62
CA PHE A 110 6.23 -5.91 15.24
C PHE A 110 7.02 -5.61 16.49
N GLY A 111 8.03 -6.43 16.78
CA GLY A 111 9.01 -6.09 17.79
C GLY A 111 9.51 -4.65 17.53
N PRO A 112 9.30 -3.70 18.44
CA PRO A 112 9.79 -2.34 18.24
C PRO A 112 11.32 -2.31 18.31
N PRO A 113 11.97 -1.40 17.55
CA PRO A 113 11.42 -0.55 16.51
C PRO A 113 11.58 -1.20 15.12
N VAL A 114 10.46 -1.38 14.41
CA VAL A 114 10.49 -1.61 12.96
C VAL A 114 10.99 -0.34 12.32
N GLU A 115 12.15 -0.42 11.66
CA GLU A 115 12.69 0.70 10.91
C GLU A 115 11.71 1.08 9.78
N GLU A 116 11.40 2.37 9.65
CA GLU A 116 10.41 2.88 8.68
C GLU A 116 10.72 2.41 7.24
N ARG A 117 12.00 2.32 6.88
CA ARG A 117 12.50 1.80 5.60
C ARG A 117 12.06 0.38 5.25
N ASN A 118 11.71 -0.44 6.25
CA ASN A 118 11.31 -1.82 6.07
C ASN A 118 9.78 -1.97 5.94
N VAL A 119 9.01 -0.94 6.27
CA VAL A 119 7.54 -0.99 6.24
C VAL A 119 6.99 -1.28 4.84
N GLN A 120 7.64 -0.76 3.80
CA GLN A 120 7.26 -1.01 2.39
C GLN A 120 7.22 -2.50 2.01
N TYR A 121 8.02 -3.34 2.68
CA TYR A 121 8.04 -4.79 2.45
C TYR A 121 7.01 -5.52 3.32
N LEU A 122 6.78 -5.01 4.53
CA LEU A 122 5.93 -5.63 5.53
C LEU A 122 4.46 -5.39 5.26
N LEU A 123 4.08 -4.15 4.92
CA LEU A 123 2.69 -3.73 4.83
C LEU A 123 1.86 -4.54 3.81
N PRO A 124 2.37 -4.86 2.60
CA PRO A 124 1.65 -5.72 1.66
C PRO A 124 1.42 -7.15 2.18
N VAL A 125 2.39 -7.68 2.93
CA VAL A 125 2.30 -9.02 3.54
C VAL A 125 1.21 -9.04 4.60
N LEU A 126 1.16 -8.00 5.44
CA LEU A 126 0.13 -7.88 6.49
C LEU A 126 -1.26 -7.72 5.95
N LEU A 127 -1.44 -6.91 4.91
CA LEU A 127 -2.75 -6.76 4.28
C LEU A 127 -3.28 -8.10 3.76
N ALA A 128 -2.42 -8.89 3.11
CA ALA A 128 -2.81 -10.20 2.61
C ALA A 128 -3.17 -11.18 3.75
N GLN A 129 -2.55 -11.03 4.92
CA GLN A 129 -2.85 -11.84 6.12
C GLN A 129 -4.10 -11.37 6.86
N GLY A 130 -4.22 -10.06 7.07
CA GLY A 130 -5.30 -9.40 7.79
C GLY A 130 -6.66 -9.58 7.15
N ASN A 131 -6.71 -9.89 5.84
CA ASN A 131 -7.93 -10.19 5.13
C ASN A 131 -8.64 -11.48 5.60
N THR A 132 -7.98 -12.30 6.42
CA THR A 132 -8.58 -13.58 6.88
C THR A 132 -8.71 -13.72 8.38
N GLN A 133 -8.16 -12.79 9.18
CA GLN A 133 -8.23 -12.86 10.64
C GLN A 133 -8.44 -11.48 11.28
N ASP A 134 -9.51 -11.35 12.07
CA ASP A 134 -9.87 -10.11 12.80
C ASP A 134 -8.76 -9.59 13.73
N ARG A 135 -7.91 -10.47 14.26
CA ARG A 135 -6.77 -10.07 15.10
C ARG A 135 -5.66 -9.40 14.31
N LEU A 136 -5.46 -9.83 13.06
CA LEU A 136 -4.43 -9.28 12.18
C LEU A 136 -4.91 -8.01 11.49
N SER A 137 -6.21 -7.89 11.22
CA SER A 137 -6.81 -6.61 10.81
C SER A 137 -6.67 -5.56 11.93
N LEU A 138 -6.84 -5.94 13.20
CA LEU A 138 -6.60 -5.06 14.35
C LEU A 138 -5.14 -4.60 14.47
N LEU A 139 -4.17 -5.52 14.35
CA LEU A 139 -2.74 -5.16 14.38
C LEU A 139 -2.36 -4.28 13.19
N THR A 140 -2.84 -4.63 12.00
CA THR A 140 -2.57 -3.82 10.79
C THR A 140 -3.19 -2.43 10.94
N ALA A 141 -4.41 -2.33 11.48
CA ALA A 141 -5.09 -1.07 11.73
C ALA A 141 -4.38 -0.20 12.79
N SER A 142 -3.84 -0.79 13.87
CA SER A 142 -3.13 -0.03 14.91
C SER A 142 -1.81 0.57 14.40
N HIS A 143 -1.03 -0.18 13.61
CA HIS A 143 0.21 0.32 13.01
C HIS A 143 -0.07 1.37 11.93
N ILE A 144 -1.03 1.12 11.03
CA ILE A 144 -1.46 2.08 10.02
C ILE A 144 -1.95 3.37 10.67
N PHE A 145 -2.79 3.26 11.70
CA PHE A 145 -3.28 4.41 12.45
C PHE A 145 -2.13 5.26 12.98
N ARG A 146 -1.19 4.63 13.69
CA ARG A 146 -0.03 5.32 14.26
C ARG A 146 0.77 6.05 13.18
N TRP A 147 1.06 5.41 12.05
CA TRP A 147 1.82 6.04 10.97
C TRP A 147 1.06 7.18 10.29
N LEU A 148 -0.27 7.09 10.17
CA LEU A 148 -1.07 8.16 9.60
C LEU A 148 -1.15 9.40 10.50
N THR A 149 -1.22 9.22 11.81
CA THR A 149 -1.52 10.33 12.74
C THR A 149 -0.32 10.82 13.55
N GLN A 150 0.81 10.11 13.54
CA GLN A 150 1.99 10.51 14.29
C GLN A 150 2.65 11.75 13.65
N PRO A 151 2.85 12.83 14.41
CA PRO A 151 3.55 14.01 13.91
C PRO A 151 4.98 13.69 13.48
N GLY A 152 5.41 14.24 12.35
CA GLY A 152 6.77 14.05 11.82
C GLY A 152 7.03 12.69 11.19
N CYS A 153 6.00 11.86 10.99
CA CYS A 153 6.11 10.64 10.20
C CYS A 153 6.38 10.99 8.73
N ASP A 154 7.22 10.19 8.08
CA ASP A 154 7.59 10.37 6.68
C ASP A 154 6.36 10.29 5.74
N GLU A 155 6.30 11.18 4.74
CA GLU A 155 5.15 11.27 3.83
C GLU A 155 5.00 10.02 2.95
N GLU A 156 6.09 9.34 2.57
CA GLU A 156 6.01 8.09 1.80
C GLU A 156 5.41 6.97 2.65
N LEU A 157 5.78 6.92 3.93
CA LEU A 157 5.20 5.99 4.89
C LEU A 157 3.72 6.26 5.14
N GLN A 158 3.32 7.54 5.24
CA GLN A 158 1.91 7.93 5.31
C GLN A 158 1.15 7.52 4.05
N LEU A 159 1.74 7.69 2.87
CA LEU A 159 1.14 7.31 1.59
C LEU A 159 0.91 5.80 1.49
N GLN A 160 1.91 5.01 1.90
CA GLN A 160 1.81 3.54 1.97
C GLN A 160 0.72 3.13 2.98
N SER A 161 0.71 3.74 4.15
CA SER A 161 -0.28 3.46 5.21
C SER A 161 -1.70 3.79 4.75
N LEU A 162 -1.90 4.89 4.03
CA LEU A 162 -3.20 5.32 3.53
C LEU A 162 -3.72 4.40 2.42
N SER A 163 -2.81 3.98 1.52
CA SER A 163 -3.12 2.97 0.50
C SER A 163 -3.59 1.66 1.12
N CYS A 164 -3.00 1.29 2.26
CA CYS A 164 -3.34 0.07 2.98
C CYS A 164 -4.65 0.21 3.75
N LEU A 165 -4.90 1.37 4.35
CA LEU A 165 -6.20 1.69 4.93
C LEU A 165 -7.32 1.58 3.89
N HIS A 166 -7.07 2.03 2.65
CA HIS A 166 -8.04 1.90 1.55
C HIS A 166 -8.35 0.44 1.20
N ALA A 167 -7.35 -0.44 1.20
CA ALA A 167 -7.57 -1.87 1.04
C ALA A 167 -8.39 -2.47 2.20
N LEU A 168 -8.10 -2.07 3.45
CA LEU A 168 -8.85 -2.52 4.63
C LEU A 168 -10.31 -2.07 4.59
N CYS A 169 -10.58 -0.81 4.24
CA CYS A 169 -11.95 -0.28 4.13
C CYS A 169 -12.79 -0.97 3.04
N SER A 170 -12.16 -1.77 2.16
CA SER A 170 -12.88 -2.56 1.15
C SER A 170 -13.50 -3.83 1.73
N HIS A 171 -13.13 -4.22 2.97
CA HIS A 171 -13.65 -5.39 3.66
C HIS A 171 -14.67 -4.96 4.74
N PRO A 172 -15.91 -5.45 4.70
CA PRO A 172 -16.92 -5.13 5.71
C PRO A 172 -16.46 -5.51 7.12
N GLY A 173 -16.67 -4.63 8.10
CA GLY A 173 -16.35 -4.89 9.52
C GLY A 173 -14.88 -4.70 9.91
N SER A 174 -13.97 -4.44 8.96
CA SER A 174 -12.53 -4.29 9.24
C SER A 174 -12.19 -3.12 10.18
N LEU A 175 -13.04 -2.09 10.24
CA LEU A 175 -12.86 -0.91 11.09
C LEU A 175 -13.63 -0.98 12.42
N HIS A 176 -14.34 -2.07 12.71
CA HIS A 176 -15.18 -2.18 13.91
C HIS A 176 -14.37 -2.11 15.22
N HIS A 177 -13.08 -2.42 15.15
CA HIS A 177 -12.19 -2.41 16.31
C HIS A 177 -11.48 -1.07 16.54
N LEU A 178 -11.66 -0.09 15.66
CA LEU A 178 -11.08 1.25 15.84
C LEU A 178 -11.87 2.04 16.87
N SER A 179 -11.16 2.75 17.76
CA SER A 179 -11.79 3.68 18.68
C SER A 179 -12.28 4.93 17.96
N GLU A 180 -13.25 5.64 18.55
CA GLU A 180 -13.72 6.92 18.01
C GLU A 180 -12.59 7.97 17.91
N GLU A 181 -11.64 7.95 18.85
CA GLU A 181 -10.45 8.80 18.81
C GLU A 181 -9.57 8.49 17.60
N GLN A 182 -9.41 7.21 17.27
CA GLN A 182 -8.65 6.80 16.10
C GLN A 182 -9.34 7.21 14.79
N ILE A 183 -10.65 7.02 14.71
CA ILE A 183 -11.45 7.45 13.57
C ILE A 183 -11.35 8.97 13.38
N ARG A 184 -11.47 9.73 14.47
CA ARG A 184 -11.34 11.19 14.46
C ARG A 184 -9.97 11.65 13.98
N ALA A 185 -8.90 11.08 14.52
CA ALA A 185 -7.56 11.53 14.18
C ALA A 185 -7.21 11.25 12.71
N VAL A 186 -7.60 10.09 12.17
CA VAL A 186 -7.44 9.80 10.73
C VAL A 186 -8.32 10.72 9.88
N GLY A 187 -9.58 10.94 10.26
CA GLY A 187 -10.47 11.85 9.54
C GLY A 187 -9.97 13.30 9.50
N SER A 188 -9.42 13.78 10.62
CA SER A 188 -8.77 15.09 10.72
C SER A 188 -7.55 15.17 9.79
N GLN A 189 -6.70 14.15 9.80
CA GLN A 189 -5.51 14.09 8.95
C GLN A 189 -5.88 14.09 7.46
N MET A 190 -6.86 13.27 7.05
CA MET A 190 -7.39 13.27 5.69
C MET A 190 -7.96 14.62 5.28
N SER A 191 -8.71 15.29 6.16
CA SER A 191 -9.18 16.65 5.91
C SER A 191 -8.02 17.64 5.74
N GLY A 192 -6.92 17.46 6.47
CA GLY A 192 -5.71 18.26 6.32
C GLY A 192 -5.10 18.11 4.92
N TRP A 193 -4.88 16.87 4.47
CA TRP A 193 -4.36 16.58 3.14
C TRP A 193 -5.27 17.08 2.02
N LEU A 194 -6.59 16.97 2.19
CA LEU A 194 -7.56 17.50 1.23
C LEU A 194 -7.54 19.03 1.11
N ARG A 195 -7.27 19.75 2.20
CA ARG A 195 -7.27 21.23 2.23
C ARG A 195 -5.94 21.87 1.85
N HIS A 196 -4.82 21.21 2.16
CA HIS A 196 -3.50 21.84 2.18
C HIS A 196 -2.50 21.25 1.18
N ALA A 197 -2.97 20.49 0.18
CA ALA A 197 -2.10 19.96 -0.87
C ALA A 197 -1.47 21.07 -1.73
N SER A 198 -0.22 20.82 -2.14
CA SER A 198 0.59 21.72 -2.93
C SER A 198 -0.06 22.04 -4.27
N ARG A 199 0.03 23.32 -4.65
CA ARG A 199 -0.53 23.85 -5.90
C ARG A 199 0.52 24.00 -7.00
N SER A 200 1.66 23.33 -6.83
CA SER A 200 2.73 23.36 -7.82
C SER A 200 3.32 21.96 -7.97
N CYS A 201 3.47 21.51 -9.20
CA CYS A 201 4.03 20.21 -9.54
C CYS A 201 5.35 20.36 -10.30
N LEU A 202 6.14 19.29 -10.30
CA LEU A 202 7.31 19.24 -11.17
C LEU A 202 6.85 19.10 -12.64
N PRO A 203 7.55 19.74 -13.60
CA PRO A 203 7.24 19.58 -15.00
C PRO A 203 7.39 18.11 -15.42
N ALA A 204 6.60 17.70 -16.42
CA ALA A 204 6.71 16.38 -17.01
C ALA A 204 8.14 16.16 -17.57
N PRO A 205 8.65 14.91 -17.55
CA PRO A 205 10.04 14.64 -17.93
C PRO A 205 10.27 14.87 -19.44
N ALA A 206 9.20 14.90 -20.23
CA ALA A 206 9.23 15.21 -21.66
C ALA A 206 9.20 16.72 -21.97
N SER A 207 8.90 17.58 -20.99
CA SER A 207 8.79 19.04 -21.18
C SER A 207 10.08 19.78 -20.85
N SER A 208 11.09 19.10 -20.31
CA SER A 208 12.45 19.64 -20.24
C SER A 208 13.09 19.51 -21.60
N SER A 209 13.04 20.57 -22.41
CA SER A 209 14.00 20.73 -23.50
C SER A 209 15.40 20.52 -22.91
N ILE A 210 16.10 19.47 -23.32
CA ILE A 210 17.49 19.21 -22.95
C ILE A 210 18.32 20.35 -23.56
N SER A 211 18.44 21.45 -22.82
CA SER A 211 19.34 22.53 -23.17
C SER A 211 20.73 22.13 -22.70
N LEU A 212 21.58 21.74 -23.65
CA LEU A 212 22.96 21.30 -23.43
C LEU A 212 23.86 22.38 -22.76
N PHE A 213 23.35 23.60 -22.55
CA PHE A 213 24.10 24.72 -21.97
C PHE A 213 23.47 25.33 -20.70
N SER A 214 22.42 24.76 -20.11
CA SER A 214 21.89 25.27 -18.84
C SER A 214 22.63 24.66 -17.65
N THR A 215 23.72 25.30 -17.22
CA THR A 215 24.28 25.07 -15.89
C THR A 215 23.26 25.50 -14.85
N SER A 216 22.73 24.55 -14.07
CA SER A 216 21.74 24.76 -13.02
C SER A 216 20.31 25.06 -13.50
N ALA A 217 19.70 24.12 -14.23
CA ALA A 217 18.24 24.07 -14.33
C ALA A 217 17.68 23.71 -12.94
N LYS A 218 17.48 24.72 -12.09
CA LYS A 218 16.57 24.57 -10.94
C LYS A 218 15.27 24.02 -11.51
N LYS A 219 14.86 22.81 -11.08
CA LYS A 219 13.57 22.21 -11.44
C LYS A 219 12.49 23.23 -11.05
N GLN A 220 12.07 24.04 -12.02
CA GLN A 220 11.13 25.13 -11.77
C GLN A 220 9.77 24.49 -11.55
N MET A 221 9.26 24.58 -10.32
CA MET A 221 7.91 24.14 -10.00
C MET A 221 6.93 24.93 -10.86
N GLN A 222 5.97 24.23 -11.47
CA GLN A 222 4.93 24.84 -12.29
C GLN A 222 3.59 24.79 -11.56
N PRO A 223 2.73 25.79 -11.73
CA PRO A 223 1.38 25.71 -11.19
C PRO A 223 0.66 24.49 -11.76
N VAL A 224 -0.13 23.82 -10.93
CA VAL A 224 -0.95 22.69 -11.39
C VAL A 224 -2.07 23.23 -12.26
N LYS A 225 -2.36 22.53 -13.36
CA LYS A 225 -3.41 22.90 -14.30
C LYS A 225 -4.65 22.04 -14.10
N GLU A 226 -5.82 22.56 -14.39
CA GLU A 226 -7.05 21.76 -14.48
C GLU A 226 -7.15 21.09 -15.87
N ILE A 227 -8.20 20.29 -16.08
CA ILE A 227 -8.41 19.51 -17.31
C ILE A 227 -8.53 20.39 -18.58
N ASP A 228 -8.98 21.64 -18.42
CA ASP A 228 -9.09 22.64 -19.48
C ASP A 228 -7.76 23.37 -19.77
N GLY A 229 -6.71 23.08 -18.99
CA GLY A 229 -5.39 23.70 -19.09
C GLY A 229 -5.28 25.06 -18.38
N SER A 230 -6.34 25.53 -17.73
CA SER A 230 -6.31 26.69 -16.84
C SER A 230 -5.48 26.38 -15.58
N THR A 231 -5.06 27.42 -14.85
CA THR A 231 -4.33 27.22 -13.60
C THR A 231 -5.32 27.00 -12.46
N SER A 232 -5.10 25.97 -11.64
CA SER A 232 -5.96 25.66 -10.50
C SER A 232 -6.03 26.86 -9.53
N PRO A 233 -7.21 27.45 -9.28
CA PRO A 233 -7.31 28.75 -8.62
C PRO A 233 -7.15 28.67 -7.09
N ASP A 234 -7.59 27.59 -6.44
CA ASP A 234 -7.71 27.57 -4.97
C ASP A 234 -7.41 26.25 -4.26
N ILE A 235 -7.70 25.09 -4.85
CA ILE A 235 -7.47 23.79 -4.19
C ILE A 235 -6.99 22.80 -5.23
N PHE A 236 -5.97 22.00 -4.89
CA PHE A 236 -5.60 20.85 -5.70
C PHE A 236 -6.74 19.83 -5.67
N THR A 237 -7.26 19.46 -6.84
CA THR A 237 -8.34 18.49 -6.97
C THR A 237 -7.88 17.24 -7.72
N VAL A 238 -8.72 16.20 -7.75
CA VAL A 238 -8.47 15.00 -8.56
C VAL A 238 -8.50 15.28 -10.08
N LEU A 239 -9.02 16.44 -10.51
CA LEU A 239 -9.02 16.86 -11.92
C LEU A 239 -7.76 17.61 -12.32
N SER A 240 -6.93 17.95 -11.34
CA SER A 240 -5.73 18.71 -11.56
C SER A 240 -4.67 17.84 -12.24
N LEU A 241 -4.28 18.22 -13.45
CA LEU A 241 -3.28 17.57 -14.28
C LEU A 241 -1.88 18.05 -13.88
N GLY A 242 -1.10 17.14 -13.29
CA GLY A 242 0.31 17.34 -12.97
C GLY A 242 1.21 16.47 -13.85
N GLY A 243 2.40 16.98 -14.18
CA GLY A 243 3.42 16.17 -14.86
C GLY A 243 4.01 15.09 -13.95
N HIS A 244 4.37 15.49 -12.72
CA HIS A 244 4.70 14.59 -11.62
C HIS A 244 4.09 15.13 -10.33
N TYR A 245 3.33 14.30 -9.63
CA TYR A 245 2.73 14.66 -8.35
C TYR A 245 3.74 14.53 -7.21
N SER A 246 3.73 15.49 -6.29
CA SER A 246 4.44 15.39 -5.01
C SER A 246 3.71 14.47 -4.02
N SER A 247 4.38 14.05 -2.95
CA SER A 247 3.82 13.12 -1.98
C SER A 247 2.53 13.64 -1.31
N ASP A 248 2.48 14.93 -0.97
CA ASP A 248 1.29 15.58 -0.42
C ASP A 248 0.12 15.65 -1.42
N GLN A 249 0.40 15.83 -2.72
CA GLN A 249 -0.61 15.75 -3.79
C GLN A 249 -1.14 14.31 -3.91
N LEU A 250 -0.27 13.29 -3.83
CA LEU A 250 -0.69 11.89 -3.82
C LEU A 250 -1.53 11.55 -2.59
N LEU A 251 -1.17 12.07 -1.40
CA LEU A 251 -1.96 11.93 -0.18
C LEU A 251 -3.35 12.54 -0.32
N ASN A 252 -3.47 13.70 -0.99
CA ASN A 252 -4.76 14.30 -1.31
C ASN A 252 -5.61 13.41 -2.23
N ILE A 253 -5.05 12.94 -3.35
CA ILE A 253 -5.74 12.05 -4.31
C ILE A 253 -6.23 10.77 -3.62
N LEU A 254 -5.37 10.13 -2.83
CA LEU A 254 -5.71 8.90 -2.11
C LEU A 254 -6.76 9.17 -1.02
N SER A 255 -6.66 10.29 -0.31
CA SER A 255 -7.66 10.69 0.70
C SER A 255 -9.03 10.87 0.07
N PHE A 256 -9.10 11.56 -1.07
CA PHE A 256 -10.33 11.74 -1.82
C PHE A 256 -10.90 10.39 -2.28
N SER A 257 -10.04 9.52 -2.81
CA SER A 257 -10.43 8.18 -3.28
C SER A 257 -10.96 7.28 -2.16
N LEU A 258 -10.40 7.40 -0.95
CA LEU A 258 -10.80 6.64 0.23
C LEU A 258 -12.08 7.19 0.90
N LEU A 259 -12.35 8.48 0.75
CA LEU A 259 -13.34 9.24 1.52
C LEU A 259 -14.70 8.56 1.62
N ARG A 260 -15.26 8.12 0.49
CA ARG A 260 -16.57 7.46 0.46
C ARG A 260 -16.59 6.19 1.30
N ARG A 261 -15.59 5.31 1.13
CA ARG A 261 -15.53 4.04 1.88
C ARG A 261 -15.28 4.29 3.35
N TRP A 262 -14.38 5.22 3.68
CA TRP A 262 -14.11 5.63 5.05
C TRP A 262 -15.38 6.10 5.79
N LEU A 263 -16.16 6.99 5.17
CA LEU A 263 -17.41 7.47 5.76
C LEU A 263 -18.43 6.33 5.95
N LEU A 264 -18.59 5.46 4.96
CA LEU A 264 -19.52 4.33 5.08
C LEU A 264 -19.10 3.34 6.18
N SER A 265 -17.82 2.98 6.25
CA SER A 265 -17.30 2.03 7.23
C SER A 265 -17.31 2.57 8.66
N THR A 266 -17.17 3.89 8.85
CA THR A 266 -17.18 4.52 10.19
C THR A 266 -18.60 4.79 10.70
N LEU A 267 -19.54 5.12 9.80
CA LEU A 267 -20.97 5.25 10.15
C LEU A 267 -21.56 3.92 10.66
N THR A 268 -21.19 2.79 10.04
CA THR A 268 -21.67 1.48 10.49
C THR A 268 -21.17 1.10 11.88
N THR A 269 -19.94 1.50 12.24
CA THR A 269 -19.37 1.22 13.57
C THR A 269 -20.08 2.00 14.68
N SER A 270 -20.54 3.23 14.39
CA SER A 270 -21.29 4.05 15.36
C SER A 270 -22.69 3.53 15.67
N SER A 271 -23.28 2.73 14.77
CA SER A 271 -24.66 2.25 14.90
C SER A 271 -24.81 0.96 15.73
N THR A 272 -23.72 0.24 16.03
CA THR A 272 -23.77 -1.07 16.70
C THR A 272 -23.80 -1.01 18.23
N HIS A 273 -23.75 0.18 18.85
CA HIS A 273 -23.90 0.33 20.29
C HIS A 273 -25.38 0.52 20.66
N PRO A 274 -26.04 -0.43 21.37
CA PRO A 274 -27.41 -0.23 21.83
C PRO A 274 -27.38 0.66 23.07
N SER A 275 -27.41 1.98 22.85
CA SER A 275 -27.51 2.98 23.90
C SER A 275 -28.69 3.91 23.60
N SER A 276 -29.51 4.12 24.63
CA SER A 276 -30.75 4.91 24.69
C SER A 276 -30.70 6.29 24.01
N PRO A 277 -31.87 6.87 23.64
CA PRO A 277 -31.91 8.15 22.95
C PRO A 277 -31.57 9.28 23.93
N SER A 278 -30.37 9.84 23.83
CA SER A 278 -29.99 11.13 24.43
C SER A 278 -29.69 12.15 23.33
N PRO A 279 -30.29 13.36 23.35
CA PRO A 279 -30.14 14.33 22.29
C PRO A 279 -29.03 15.33 22.64
N SER A 280 -27.76 15.04 22.37
CA SER A 280 -26.70 16.08 22.50
C SER A 280 -25.32 15.79 21.87
N HIS A 281 -25.15 14.83 20.96
CA HIS A 281 -23.87 14.71 20.22
C HIS A 281 -24.00 15.41 18.86
N THR A 282 -23.49 16.65 18.78
CA THR A 282 -23.35 17.35 17.50
C THR A 282 -22.18 16.73 16.71
N PRO A 283 -22.35 16.38 15.43
CA PRO A 283 -21.34 15.68 14.66
C PRO A 283 -20.38 16.69 13.98
N SER A 284 -19.59 17.41 14.78
CA SER A 284 -18.73 18.52 14.33
C SER A 284 -17.70 18.13 13.25
N GLU A 285 -17.26 16.86 13.23
CA GLU A 285 -16.24 16.35 12.30
C GLU A 285 -16.83 15.74 11.04
N PHE A 286 -18.02 15.13 11.12
CA PHE A 286 -18.79 14.85 9.91
C PHE A 286 -19.13 16.16 9.21
N HIS A 287 -19.41 17.22 9.94
CA HIS A 287 -19.53 18.55 9.35
C HIS A 287 -18.22 19.05 8.75
N SER A 288 -17.04 18.75 9.31
CA SER A 288 -15.78 19.23 8.73
C SER A 288 -15.41 18.49 7.43
N LEU A 289 -15.53 17.16 7.40
CA LEU A 289 -15.34 16.35 6.19
C LEU A 289 -16.46 16.60 5.17
N SER A 290 -17.71 16.66 5.61
CA SER A 290 -18.85 17.00 4.73
C SER A 290 -18.74 18.42 4.18
N ARG A 291 -18.19 19.39 4.92
CA ARG A 291 -17.93 20.75 4.40
C ARG A 291 -16.78 20.76 3.41
N VAL A 292 -15.72 19.96 3.62
CA VAL A 292 -14.66 19.78 2.62
C VAL A 292 -15.23 19.12 1.37
N CYS A 293 -16.03 18.07 1.51
CA CYS A 293 -16.75 17.44 0.39
C CYS A 293 -17.65 18.44 -0.32
N HIS A 294 -18.42 19.23 0.43
CA HIS A 294 -19.33 20.21 -0.14
C HIS A 294 -18.58 21.29 -0.91
N ASN A 295 -17.49 21.83 -0.35
CA ASN A 295 -16.65 22.81 -1.04
C ASN A 295 -16.02 22.22 -2.31
N ILE A 296 -15.50 20.99 -2.23
CA ILE A 296 -14.95 20.27 -3.39
C ILE A 296 -16.05 20.04 -4.45
N LEU A 297 -17.25 19.61 -4.04
CA LEU A 297 -18.41 19.40 -4.92
C LEU A 297 -18.98 20.69 -5.51
N GLU A 298 -18.95 21.80 -4.80
CA GLU A 298 -19.31 23.11 -5.35
C GLU A 298 -18.29 23.57 -6.38
N THR A 299 -16.98 23.38 -6.13
CA THR A 299 -15.95 23.60 -7.16
C THR A 299 -16.23 22.76 -8.41
N PHE A 300 -16.62 21.49 -8.24
CA PHE A 300 -17.02 20.61 -9.34
C PHE A 300 -18.30 21.06 -10.08
N TYR A 301 -19.29 21.63 -9.38
CA TYR A 301 -20.54 22.08 -9.98
C TYR A 301 -20.39 23.40 -10.74
N ILE A 302 -19.52 24.30 -10.27
CA ILE A 302 -19.23 25.59 -10.91
C ILE A 302 -18.49 25.41 -12.25
N GLU A 303 -17.75 24.32 -12.44
CA GLU A 303 -17.02 24.03 -13.70
C GLU A 303 -17.84 23.30 -14.78
N LEU A 304 -19.07 22.87 -14.46
CA LEU A 304 -19.96 22.14 -15.39
C LEU A 304 -21.09 22.99 -15.99
N GLU A 305 -21.18 24.28 -15.66
CA GLU A 305 -22.05 25.29 -16.30
C GLU A 305 -21.24 26.22 -17.22
#